data_AF-A0A1S9P860-F1
#
_entry.id   AF-A0A1S9P860-F1
#
_cell.length_a   1.000
_cell.length_b   1.000
_cell.length_c   1.000
_cell.angle_alpha   90.00
_cell.angle_beta   90.00
_cell.angle_gamma   90.00
#
_symmetry.space_group_name_H-M   'P 1'
#
loop_
_entity.id
_entity.type
_entity.pdbx_description
1 polymer ?
#
loop_
_entity_poly.entity_id
_entity_poly.type
_entity_poly.pdbx_seq_one_letter_code
_entity_poly.pdbx_strand_id
1 'polypeptide(L)'
;MAIEIKTTPGSYCSAHEDLIFVVYEATKATNPGTYTDYKYVANIYVGAERVATIKRVPRPDNKMGVFNIGNIVRNYVSAVFNPEPLALRPQQLGLNEFYVDVTVKFGEEYGYSLYENLVADSQRRYYNHYNGRMPGQQTVLGGYADKVISKRPYATPVQTDDTFCFLPYFPTSGGAINLLVKSYTETGNILNTISTTFTPAAYTLQLINIAPAVLSNYATGFLDGAAYYTVKINNSEYRLNLVCETRYTNYAIHFLNKFGGFESRNFNKLSRKNIAITKTGYGRLSYDIGTDGSVNYYNANGVYNQTNSVYASQFTEKLTLNSDILTDEEYTWLAQLVASPMVYLQQGEYFLPCTISDNNYELRQTLNDKLTNLTLNIEFGETFNTQYR
;
A
#
# COMPACT_ATOMS: atom_id res chain seq x y z
N MET A 1 -19.62 -41.61 -4.31
CA MET A 1 -20.36 -40.57 -3.57
C MET A 1 -20.23 -39.25 -4.34
N ALA A 2 -20.78 -38.13 -3.86
CA ALA A 2 -20.48 -36.81 -4.43
C ALA A 2 -19.18 -36.25 -3.85
N ILE A 3 -18.53 -35.33 -4.58
CA ILE A 3 -17.37 -34.59 -4.09
C ILE A 3 -17.79 -33.70 -2.92
N GLU A 4 -16.97 -33.66 -1.87
CA GLU A 4 -17.20 -32.86 -0.66
C GLU A 4 -16.06 -31.86 -0.43
N ILE A 5 -16.41 -30.64 -0.02
CA ILE A 5 -15.45 -29.61 0.41
C ILE A 5 -15.16 -29.81 1.90
N LYS A 6 -13.91 -30.14 2.24
CA LYS A 6 -13.46 -30.41 3.62
C LYS A 6 -12.89 -29.18 4.32
N THR A 7 -12.22 -28.33 3.57
CA THR A 7 -11.60 -27.12 4.13
C THR A 7 -11.72 -26.00 3.13
N THR A 8 -12.02 -24.81 3.65
CA THR A 8 -12.07 -23.55 2.92
C THR A 8 -11.25 -22.49 3.67
N PRO A 9 -10.75 -21.46 2.99
CA PRO A 9 -10.13 -20.31 3.65
C PRO A 9 -11.11 -19.63 4.62
N GLY A 10 -10.56 -19.08 5.71
CA GLY A 10 -11.34 -18.34 6.71
C GLY A 10 -11.86 -16.99 6.22
N SER A 11 -12.62 -16.30 7.07
CA SER A 11 -13.08 -14.93 6.81
C SER A 11 -11.93 -13.93 6.90
N TYR A 12 -12.00 -12.82 6.16
CA TYR A 12 -11.01 -11.74 6.15
C TYR A 12 -9.59 -12.18 5.76
N CYS A 13 -9.43 -13.30 5.08
CA CYS A 13 -8.14 -13.76 4.57
C CYS A 13 -7.55 -12.76 3.57
N SER A 14 -6.23 -12.66 3.60
CA SER A 14 -5.47 -11.84 2.66
C SER A 14 -5.49 -12.49 1.27
N ALA A 15 -5.69 -11.68 0.22
CA ALA A 15 -5.48 -12.10 -1.16
C ALA A 15 -3.99 -12.35 -1.48
N HIS A 16 -3.08 -11.90 -0.60
CA HIS A 16 -1.64 -12.05 -0.75
C HIS A 16 -1.09 -13.32 -0.10
N GLU A 17 -1.91 -14.12 0.57
CA GLU A 17 -1.50 -15.36 1.22
C GLU A 17 -2.03 -16.62 0.51
N ASP A 18 -1.70 -17.79 1.07
CA ASP A 18 -2.20 -19.07 0.63
C ASP A 18 -3.70 -19.21 0.93
N LEU A 19 -4.50 -19.36 -0.11
CA LEU A 19 -5.94 -19.56 -0.03
C LEU A 19 -6.26 -21.02 -0.36
N ILE A 20 -6.23 -21.86 0.68
CA ILE A 20 -6.27 -23.32 0.54
C ILE A 20 -7.70 -23.87 0.61
N PHE A 21 -8.06 -24.62 -0.41
CA PHE A 21 -9.24 -25.47 -0.47
C PHE A 21 -8.84 -26.94 -0.46
N VAL A 22 -9.58 -27.75 0.29
CA VAL A 22 -9.41 -29.19 0.34
C VAL A 22 -10.72 -29.87 -0.03
N VAL A 23 -10.67 -30.76 -1.01
CA VAL A 23 -11.82 -31.56 -1.45
C VAL A 23 -11.52 -33.04 -1.35
N TYR A 24 -12.57 -33.84 -1.18
CA TYR A 24 -12.48 -35.28 -1.05
C TYR A 24 -13.63 -35.97 -1.79
N GLU A 25 -13.35 -37.13 -2.35
CA GLU A 25 -14.36 -38.04 -2.90
C GLU A 25 -13.97 -39.45 -2.46
N ALA A 26 -14.92 -40.17 -1.85
CA ALA A 26 -14.63 -41.38 -1.09
C ALA A 26 -14.61 -42.68 -1.90
N THR A 27 -15.00 -42.67 -3.18
CA THR A 27 -15.23 -43.88 -3.98
C THR A 27 -14.35 -43.93 -5.22
N LYS A 28 -14.46 -42.90 -6.06
CA LYS A 28 -13.78 -42.72 -7.34
C LYS A 28 -12.29 -42.47 -7.15
N ALA A 29 -11.90 -41.63 -6.18
CA ALA A 29 -10.50 -41.34 -5.90
C ALA A 29 -9.70 -42.55 -5.36
N THR A 30 -10.41 -43.58 -4.86
CA THR A 30 -9.85 -44.83 -4.33
C THR A 30 -10.01 -46.03 -5.26
N ASN A 31 -10.70 -45.88 -6.39
CA ASN A 31 -10.97 -46.97 -7.32
C ASN A 31 -10.41 -46.68 -8.73
N PRO A 32 -9.08 -46.80 -8.91
CA PRO A 32 -8.42 -46.51 -10.20
C PRO A 32 -8.77 -47.52 -11.30
N GLY A 33 -9.35 -48.68 -10.96
CA GLY A 33 -9.76 -49.69 -11.94
C GLY A 33 -11.03 -49.30 -12.69
N THR A 34 -11.98 -48.64 -12.02
CA THR A 34 -13.21 -48.12 -12.63
C THR A 34 -13.07 -46.67 -13.08
N TYR A 35 -12.31 -45.86 -12.35
CA TYR A 35 -12.12 -44.42 -12.61
C TYR A 35 -10.65 -44.15 -12.93
N THR A 36 -10.27 -44.46 -14.17
CA THR A 36 -8.90 -44.27 -14.66
C THR A 36 -8.53 -42.78 -14.75
N ASP A 37 -7.27 -42.45 -14.45
CA ASP A 37 -6.72 -41.09 -14.48
C ASP A 37 -7.52 -40.04 -13.70
N TYR A 38 -8.12 -40.43 -12.58
CA TYR A 38 -8.95 -39.55 -11.75
C TYR A 38 -8.18 -38.30 -11.29
N LYS A 39 -8.75 -37.12 -11.53
CA LYS A 39 -8.27 -35.81 -11.09
C LYS A 39 -9.43 -34.99 -10.53
N TYR A 40 -9.14 -34.23 -9.48
CA TYR A 40 -10.01 -33.14 -9.05
C TYR A 40 -9.83 -31.93 -9.96
N VAL A 41 -10.92 -31.21 -10.21
CA VAL A 41 -10.94 -29.98 -11.00
C VAL A 41 -11.51 -28.85 -10.16
N ALA A 42 -10.85 -27.69 -10.14
CA ALA A 42 -11.33 -26.48 -9.48
C ALA A 42 -11.45 -25.36 -10.52
N ASN A 43 -12.67 -24.91 -10.76
CA ASN A 43 -13.00 -23.73 -11.55
C ASN A 43 -13.15 -22.53 -10.63
N ILE A 44 -12.33 -21.52 -10.86
CA ILE A 44 -12.26 -20.31 -10.03
C ILE A 44 -12.99 -19.21 -10.79
N TYR A 45 -13.95 -18.57 -10.12
CA TYR A 45 -14.74 -17.48 -10.64
C TYR A 45 -14.47 -16.21 -9.84
N VAL A 46 -14.21 -15.10 -10.53
CA VAL A 46 -14.18 -13.76 -9.94
C VAL A 46 -15.42 -13.03 -10.47
N GLY A 47 -16.34 -12.66 -9.58
CA GLY A 47 -17.68 -12.28 -10.00
C GLY A 47 -18.37 -13.40 -10.79
N ALA A 48 -18.83 -13.11 -12.01
CA ALA A 48 -19.48 -14.08 -12.89
C ALA A 48 -18.52 -14.79 -13.87
N GLU A 49 -17.27 -14.32 -13.98
CA GLU A 49 -16.33 -14.80 -14.99
C GLU A 49 -15.44 -15.93 -14.46
N ARG A 50 -15.29 -17.00 -15.23
CA ARG A 50 -14.32 -18.07 -14.94
C ARG A 50 -12.93 -17.57 -15.30
N VAL A 51 -12.09 -17.35 -14.30
CA VAL A 51 -10.73 -16.81 -14.48
C VAL A 51 -9.66 -17.90 -14.63
N ALA A 52 -9.90 -19.09 -14.06
CA ALA A 52 -8.94 -20.18 -14.13
C ALA A 52 -9.59 -21.54 -13.87
N THR A 53 -8.95 -22.59 -14.41
CA THR A 53 -9.24 -23.99 -14.11
C THR A 53 -7.96 -24.68 -13.67
N ILE A 54 -7.95 -25.22 -12.46
CA ILE A 54 -6.81 -25.98 -11.92
C ILE A 54 -7.22 -27.44 -11.81
N LYS A 55 -6.31 -28.35 -12.18
CA LYS A 55 -6.48 -29.80 -11.98
C LYS A 55 -5.44 -30.33 -11.00
N ARG A 56 -5.85 -31.26 -10.14
CA ARG A 56 -4.97 -31.92 -9.16
C ARG A 56 -5.28 -33.41 -9.10
N VAL A 57 -4.25 -34.24 -9.17
CA VAL A 57 -4.37 -35.66 -8.85
C VAL A 57 -4.60 -35.83 -7.34
N PRO A 58 -5.38 -36.83 -6.90
CA PRO A 58 -5.51 -37.16 -5.48
C PRO A 58 -4.14 -37.41 -4.86
N ARG A 59 -3.92 -36.91 -3.64
CA ARG A 59 -2.67 -37.23 -2.93
C ARG A 59 -2.57 -38.73 -2.64
N PRO A 60 -1.37 -39.33 -2.69
CA PRO A 60 -1.21 -40.78 -2.52
C PRO A 60 -1.69 -41.31 -1.15
N ASP A 61 -1.57 -40.51 -0.09
CA ASP A 61 -1.83 -40.86 1.30
C ASP A 61 -3.32 -40.80 1.66
N ASN A 62 -3.96 -39.64 1.48
CA ASN A 62 -5.31 -39.36 1.95
C ASN A 62 -6.34 -39.21 0.81
N LYS A 63 -5.89 -39.34 -0.45
CA LYS A 63 -6.71 -39.17 -1.66
C LYS A 63 -7.43 -37.82 -1.76
N MET A 64 -6.97 -36.79 -1.04
CA MET A 64 -7.57 -35.46 -1.09
C MET A 64 -7.01 -34.64 -2.26
N GLY A 65 -7.85 -33.75 -2.80
CA GLY A 65 -7.45 -32.69 -3.73
C GLY A 65 -7.18 -31.39 -2.97
N VAL A 66 -5.97 -30.84 -3.10
CA VAL A 66 -5.59 -29.58 -2.44
C VAL A 66 -5.31 -28.51 -3.48
N PHE A 67 -6.05 -27.41 -3.37
CA PHE A 67 -5.98 -26.27 -4.28
C PHE A 67 -5.58 -25.02 -3.49
N ASN A 68 -4.50 -24.36 -3.90
CA ASN A 68 -4.16 -23.03 -3.41
C ASN A 68 -4.46 -22.03 -4.52
N ILE A 69 -5.41 -21.13 -4.29
CA ILE A 69 -5.86 -20.14 -5.28
C ILE A 69 -5.24 -18.76 -5.08
N GLY A 70 -4.38 -18.56 -4.07
CA GLY A 70 -3.82 -17.25 -3.70
C GLY A 70 -3.13 -16.53 -4.86
N ASN A 71 -2.29 -17.25 -5.61
CA ASN A 71 -1.56 -16.69 -6.77
C ASN A 71 -2.48 -16.19 -7.90
N ILE A 72 -3.71 -16.71 -7.99
CA ILE A 72 -4.68 -16.26 -8.99
C ILE A 72 -5.43 -15.05 -8.44
N VAL A 73 -5.97 -15.17 -7.21
CA VAL A 73 -6.78 -14.13 -6.57
C VAL A 73 -6.00 -12.82 -6.41
N ARG A 74 -4.70 -12.88 -6.11
CA ARG A 74 -3.84 -11.70 -5.96
C ARG A 74 -3.83 -10.78 -7.17
N ASN A 75 -3.98 -11.32 -8.38
CA ASN A 75 -3.95 -10.53 -9.61
C ASN A 75 -5.26 -9.74 -9.86
N TYR A 76 -6.31 -9.98 -9.07
CA TYR A 76 -7.61 -9.34 -9.21
C TYR A 76 -7.88 -8.29 -8.13
N VAL A 77 -6.87 -7.91 -7.36
CA VAL A 77 -6.99 -6.84 -6.37
C VAL A 77 -5.78 -5.91 -6.42
N SER A 78 -6.03 -4.61 -6.57
CA SER A 78 -4.98 -3.59 -6.60
C SER A 78 -5.49 -2.30 -6.00
N ALA A 79 -4.79 -1.78 -4.98
CA ALA A 79 -5.16 -0.51 -4.37
C ALA A 79 -4.98 0.63 -5.36
N VAL A 80 -5.86 1.63 -5.28
CA VAL A 80 -5.82 2.84 -6.08
C VAL A 80 -5.67 4.03 -5.15
N PHE A 81 -4.83 5.01 -5.50
CA PHE A 81 -4.69 6.25 -4.76
C PHE A 81 -5.14 7.41 -5.64
N ASN A 82 -6.29 7.99 -5.30
CA ASN A 82 -6.89 9.12 -6.01
C ASN A 82 -7.81 9.92 -5.07
N PRO A 83 -7.25 10.56 -4.02
CA PRO A 83 -8.06 11.30 -3.05
C PRO A 83 -8.58 12.63 -3.62
N GLU A 84 -9.87 12.90 -3.43
CA GLU A 84 -10.47 14.21 -3.72
C GLU A 84 -9.89 15.30 -2.80
N PRO A 85 -9.47 16.47 -3.33
CA PRO A 85 -8.92 17.54 -2.52
C PRO A 85 -9.98 18.16 -1.60
N LEU A 86 -9.56 18.59 -0.41
CA LEU A 86 -10.38 19.31 0.59
C LEU A 86 -11.69 18.62 1.01
N ALA A 87 -11.87 17.34 0.69
CA ALA A 87 -13.01 16.54 1.08
C ALA A 87 -12.73 15.76 2.39
N LEU A 88 -13.71 15.68 3.28
CA LEU A 88 -13.63 14.91 4.52
C LEU A 88 -13.55 13.40 4.27
N ARG A 89 -14.18 12.93 3.18
CA ARG A 89 -14.14 11.55 2.70
C ARG A 89 -13.62 11.54 1.26
N PRO A 90 -12.31 11.70 1.07
CA PRO A 90 -11.71 11.93 -0.25
C PRO A 90 -11.74 10.71 -1.16
N GLN A 91 -11.82 9.49 -0.61
CA GLN A 91 -11.79 8.28 -1.40
C GLN A 91 -12.48 7.12 -0.69
N GLN A 92 -13.00 6.18 -1.47
CA GLN A 92 -13.55 4.92 -1.01
C GLN A 92 -12.90 3.80 -1.83
N LEU A 93 -12.54 2.68 -1.19
CA LEU A 93 -11.94 1.52 -1.87
C LEU A 93 -12.84 0.30 -1.71
N GLY A 94 -13.33 -0.23 -2.83
CA GLY A 94 -14.34 -1.29 -2.84
C GLY A 94 -13.86 -2.58 -3.50
N LEU A 95 -14.74 -3.16 -4.32
CA LEU A 95 -14.44 -4.33 -5.14
C LEU A 95 -13.26 -4.05 -6.09
N ASN A 96 -12.37 -5.03 -6.23
CA ASN A 96 -11.11 -5.02 -6.98
C ASN A 96 -10.03 -4.04 -6.47
N GLU A 97 -10.33 -3.21 -5.48
CA GLU A 97 -9.38 -2.26 -4.90
C GLU A 97 -8.94 -2.67 -3.50
N PHE A 98 -9.93 -2.88 -2.62
CA PHE A 98 -9.73 -3.31 -1.24
C PHE A 98 -10.09 -4.78 -1.04
N TYR A 99 -11.05 -5.32 -1.80
CA TYR A 99 -11.42 -6.72 -1.72
C TYR A 99 -11.81 -7.30 -3.08
N VAL A 100 -11.80 -8.62 -3.19
CA VAL A 100 -12.28 -9.35 -4.37
C VAL A 100 -13.21 -10.48 -3.92
N ASP A 101 -14.31 -10.64 -4.67
CA ASP A 101 -15.29 -11.70 -4.45
C ASP A 101 -15.03 -12.88 -5.37
N VAL A 102 -14.87 -14.06 -4.79
CA VAL A 102 -14.44 -15.28 -5.47
C VAL A 102 -15.39 -16.42 -5.13
N THR A 103 -15.77 -17.18 -6.15
CA THR A 103 -16.51 -18.44 -5.99
C THR A 103 -15.69 -19.57 -6.61
N VAL A 104 -15.52 -20.68 -5.88
CA VAL A 104 -14.83 -21.87 -6.40
C VAL A 104 -15.84 -22.98 -6.59
N LYS A 105 -15.83 -23.56 -7.79
CA LYS A 105 -16.68 -24.71 -8.15
C LYS A 105 -15.79 -25.89 -8.46
N PHE A 106 -16.05 -27.02 -7.81
CA PHE A 106 -15.27 -28.23 -7.95
C PHE A 106 -15.98 -29.25 -8.81
N GLY A 107 -15.19 -29.99 -9.57
CA GLY A 107 -15.60 -31.10 -10.41
C GLY A 107 -14.53 -32.18 -10.42
N GLU A 108 -14.64 -33.09 -11.38
CA GLU A 108 -13.75 -34.24 -11.53
C GLU A 108 -13.49 -34.53 -13.01
N GLU A 109 -12.36 -35.15 -13.28
CA GLU A 109 -12.00 -35.70 -14.59
C GLU A 109 -11.55 -37.14 -14.40
N TYR A 110 -12.11 -38.07 -15.18
CA TYR A 110 -11.65 -39.46 -15.25
C TYR A 110 -12.02 -40.05 -16.61
N GLY A 111 -11.25 -41.03 -17.08
CA GLY A 111 -11.50 -41.67 -18.38
C GLY A 111 -11.67 -40.68 -19.55
N TYR A 112 -10.88 -39.59 -19.54
CA TYR A 112 -10.93 -38.49 -20.50
C TYR A 112 -12.25 -37.68 -20.55
N SER A 113 -13.15 -37.91 -19.60
CA SER A 113 -14.40 -37.15 -19.46
C SER A 113 -14.28 -36.13 -18.34
N LEU A 114 -14.64 -34.88 -18.63
CA LEU A 114 -14.63 -33.77 -17.68
C LEU A 114 -16.05 -33.50 -17.16
N TYR A 115 -16.23 -33.57 -15.85
CA TYR A 115 -17.47 -33.24 -15.16
C TYR A 115 -17.24 -31.98 -14.32
N GLU A 116 -17.69 -30.83 -14.81
CA GLU A 116 -17.48 -29.55 -14.15
C GLU A 116 -18.55 -29.25 -13.09
N ASN A 117 -18.17 -28.44 -12.08
CA ASN A 117 -19.09 -27.76 -11.17
C ASN A 117 -20.09 -28.66 -10.42
N LEU A 118 -19.66 -29.86 -10.02
CA LEU A 118 -20.45 -30.83 -9.25
C LEU A 118 -20.75 -30.36 -7.81
N VAL A 119 -19.87 -29.57 -7.22
CA VAL A 119 -20.08 -28.92 -5.92
C VAL A 119 -19.52 -27.50 -5.96
N ALA A 120 -20.18 -26.55 -5.33
CA ALA A 120 -19.76 -25.15 -5.29
C ALA A 120 -19.57 -24.69 -3.84
N ASP A 121 -18.52 -23.92 -3.60
CA ASP A 121 -18.41 -23.11 -2.38
C ASP A 121 -19.34 -21.90 -2.48
N SER A 122 -19.70 -21.34 -1.32
CA SER A 122 -20.31 -20.02 -1.26
C SER A 122 -19.33 -18.94 -1.72
N GLN A 123 -19.84 -17.80 -2.22
CA GLN A 123 -18.99 -16.65 -2.51
C GLN A 123 -18.19 -16.23 -1.26
N ARG A 124 -16.88 -16.09 -1.42
CA ARG A 124 -15.96 -15.61 -0.38
C ARG A 124 -15.30 -14.32 -0.80
N ARG A 125 -14.96 -13.53 0.20
CA ARG A 125 -14.28 -12.24 0.04
C ARG A 125 -12.87 -12.30 0.57
N TYR A 126 -11.91 -11.95 -0.28
CA TYR A 126 -10.49 -11.83 0.06
C TYR A 126 -10.06 -10.38 -0.02
N TYR A 127 -9.15 -9.97 0.86
CA TYR A 127 -8.86 -8.56 1.10
C TYR A 127 -7.41 -8.20 0.77
N ASN A 128 -7.21 -6.96 0.36
CA ASN A 128 -5.92 -6.38 -0.03
C ASN A 128 -5.12 -5.91 1.19
N HIS A 129 -4.76 -6.83 2.07
CA HIS A 129 -3.89 -6.58 3.22
C HIS A 129 -2.80 -7.62 3.27
N TYR A 130 -1.72 -7.39 4.03
CA TYR A 130 -0.75 -8.43 4.28
C TYR A 130 -0.64 -8.75 5.76
N ASN A 131 -0.24 -9.98 6.01
CA ASN A 131 -0.13 -10.56 7.32
C ASN A 131 1.35 -10.66 7.70
N GLY A 132 1.64 -10.52 8.99
CA GLY A 132 2.97 -10.78 9.54
C GLY A 132 3.01 -12.18 10.13
N ARG A 133 4.02 -12.48 10.94
CA ARG A 133 3.98 -13.69 11.77
C ARG A 133 2.85 -13.60 12.79
N MET A 134 1.91 -14.55 12.75
CA MET A 134 0.75 -14.64 13.65
C MET A 134 0.59 -16.05 14.21
N PRO A 135 1.05 -16.31 15.45
CA PRO A 135 0.78 -17.58 16.11
C PRO A 135 -0.72 -17.77 16.36
N GLY A 136 -1.31 -18.82 15.78
CA GLY A 136 -2.70 -19.23 16.07
C GLY A 136 -3.79 -18.38 15.41
N GLN A 137 -3.46 -17.44 14.52
CA GLN A 137 -4.43 -16.64 13.77
C GLN A 137 -4.16 -16.70 12.27
N GLN A 138 -5.23 -16.72 11.48
CA GLN A 138 -5.15 -16.72 10.01
C GLN A 138 -5.20 -15.31 9.39
N THR A 139 -5.61 -14.29 10.13
CA THR A 139 -5.73 -12.91 9.61
C THR A 139 -5.70 -11.86 10.70
N VAL A 140 -5.00 -10.74 10.46
CA VAL A 140 -5.08 -9.54 11.32
C VAL A 140 -6.37 -8.76 11.11
N LEU A 141 -6.93 -8.76 9.89
CA LEU A 141 -7.95 -7.80 9.48
C LEU A 141 -9.27 -7.98 10.24
N GLY A 142 -9.59 -9.23 10.63
CA GLY A 142 -10.79 -9.51 11.42
C GLY A 142 -10.87 -8.73 12.75
N GLY A 143 -9.73 -8.39 13.35
CA GLY A 143 -9.68 -7.57 14.58
C GLY A 143 -10.09 -6.10 14.38
N TYR A 144 -10.14 -5.66 13.11
CA TYR A 144 -10.41 -4.30 12.67
C TYR A 144 -11.77 -4.12 11.98
N ALA A 145 -12.64 -5.13 12.03
CA ALA A 145 -14.04 -4.99 11.63
C ALA A 145 -14.71 -3.81 12.36
N ASP A 146 -15.31 -2.89 11.59
CA ASP A 146 -16.00 -1.68 12.05
C ASP A 146 -15.11 -0.77 12.91
N LYS A 147 -13.83 -0.67 12.54
CA LYS A 147 -12.83 0.16 13.20
C LYS A 147 -11.93 0.87 12.20
N VAL A 148 -11.20 1.86 12.71
CA VAL A 148 -10.07 2.45 12.01
C VAL A 148 -8.98 1.39 11.84
N ILE A 149 -8.60 1.12 10.59
CA ILE A 149 -7.54 0.15 10.24
C ILE A 149 -6.17 0.81 10.26
N SER A 150 -5.70 1.21 11.43
CA SER A 150 -4.43 1.91 11.62
C SER A 150 -3.67 1.39 12.85
N LYS A 151 -2.34 1.53 12.81
CA LYS A 151 -1.46 1.42 14.00
C LYS A 151 -0.91 2.76 14.45
N ARG A 152 -1.40 3.87 13.89
CA ARG A 152 -1.05 5.22 14.29
C ARG A 152 -1.22 5.36 15.80
N PRO A 153 -0.23 5.91 16.51
CA PRO A 153 -0.33 6.19 17.93
C PRO A 153 -1.45 7.17 18.23
N TYR A 154 -1.87 7.22 19.50
CA TYR A 154 -2.93 8.13 19.92
C TYR A 154 -2.62 9.59 19.56
N ALA A 155 -1.39 10.06 19.80
CA ALA A 155 -1.00 11.44 19.52
C ALA A 155 0.08 11.52 18.44
N THR A 156 -0.14 12.31 17.39
CA THR A 156 0.85 12.57 16.33
C THR A 156 0.85 14.04 15.91
N PRO A 157 1.97 14.59 15.41
CA PRO A 157 2.00 15.96 14.90
C PRO A 157 1.35 16.07 13.51
N VAL A 158 0.78 17.24 13.22
CA VAL A 158 0.25 17.63 11.89
C VAL A 158 0.51 19.11 11.66
N GLN A 159 0.75 19.53 10.42
CA GLN A 159 0.97 20.95 10.12
C GLN A 159 -0.36 21.67 9.93
N THR A 160 -0.45 22.91 10.39
CA THR A 160 -1.70 23.70 10.39
C THR A 160 -2.32 23.94 9.01
N ASP A 161 -1.52 23.88 7.96
CA ASP A 161 -1.89 24.08 6.56
C ASP A 161 -1.93 22.77 5.75
N ASP A 162 -1.73 21.60 6.38
CA ASP A 162 -1.83 20.33 5.68
C ASP A 162 -3.23 20.17 5.06
N THR A 163 -3.24 19.78 3.79
CA THR A 163 -4.45 19.48 3.02
C THR A 163 -4.82 17.99 3.05
N PHE A 164 -3.87 17.12 3.38
CA PHE A 164 -4.08 15.67 3.42
C PHE A 164 -3.46 15.02 4.66
N CYS A 165 -4.30 14.40 5.47
CA CYS A 165 -3.91 13.57 6.60
C CYS A 165 -4.90 12.43 6.70
N PHE A 166 -4.52 11.23 6.26
CA PHE A 166 -5.46 10.14 6.08
C PHE A 166 -5.57 9.24 7.30
N LEU A 167 -6.79 8.77 7.54
CA LEU A 167 -7.12 7.76 8.52
C LEU A 167 -8.13 6.78 7.90
N PRO A 168 -7.74 5.53 7.59
CA PRO A 168 -8.61 4.59 6.90
C PRO A 168 -9.54 3.85 7.87
N TYR A 169 -10.81 3.68 7.51
CA TYR A 169 -11.83 2.97 8.29
C TYR A 169 -12.42 1.80 7.50
N PHE A 170 -12.54 0.64 8.16
CA PHE A 170 -13.10 -0.58 7.55
C PHE A 170 -14.51 -0.88 8.07
N PRO A 171 -15.57 -0.58 7.28
CA PRO A 171 -16.93 -0.97 7.61
C PRO A 171 -17.22 -2.41 7.17
N THR A 172 -17.92 -3.20 7.99
CA THR A 172 -18.42 -4.53 7.59
C THR A 172 -19.87 -4.52 7.12
N SER A 173 -20.58 -3.42 7.36
CA SER A 173 -21.98 -3.24 7.00
C SER A 173 -22.24 -1.83 6.46
N GLY A 174 -23.44 -1.58 5.95
CA GLY A 174 -23.90 -0.24 5.60
C GLY A 174 -24.33 0.59 6.82
N GLY A 175 -23.77 0.34 8.00
CA GLY A 175 -24.06 1.06 9.22
C GLY A 175 -23.42 2.44 9.26
N ALA A 176 -24.06 3.40 9.94
CA ALA A 176 -23.57 4.76 10.06
C ALA A 176 -22.20 4.84 10.76
N ILE A 177 -21.30 5.65 10.22
CA ILE A 177 -20.02 6.00 10.83
C ILE A 177 -20.13 7.40 11.38
N ASN A 178 -19.95 7.55 12.69
CA ASN A 178 -20.01 8.83 13.38
C ASN A 178 -18.60 9.40 13.51
N LEU A 179 -18.41 10.62 13.00
CA LEU A 179 -17.20 11.39 13.15
C LEU A 179 -17.47 12.58 14.08
N LEU A 180 -16.71 12.66 15.16
CA LEU A 180 -16.71 13.77 16.10
C LEU A 180 -15.30 14.34 16.19
N VAL A 181 -15.11 15.61 15.83
CA VAL A 181 -13.83 16.31 15.91
C VAL A 181 -13.95 17.48 16.86
N LYS A 182 -13.01 17.63 17.78
CA LYS A 182 -13.00 18.72 18.77
C LYS A 182 -11.65 19.41 18.74
N SER A 183 -11.62 20.73 18.64
CA SER A 183 -10.39 21.52 18.79
C SER A 183 -10.23 22.01 20.23
N TYR A 184 -8.98 22.14 20.67
CA TYR A 184 -8.66 22.47 22.05
C TYR A 184 -7.56 23.53 22.15
N THR A 185 -7.63 24.34 23.21
CA THR A 185 -6.51 25.19 23.65
C THR A 185 -5.35 24.33 24.19
N GLU A 186 -4.19 24.93 24.40
CA GLU A 186 -3.05 24.27 25.05
C GLU A 186 -3.40 23.76 26.46
N THR A 187 -4.28 24.46 27.17
CA THR A 187 -4.79 24.09 28.50
C THR A 187 -5.88 23.01 28.49
N GLY A 188 -6.30 22.55 27.30
CA GLY A 188 -7.28 21.48 27.14
C GLY A 188 -8.76 21.90 27.17
N ASN A 189 -9.04 23.19 27.06
CA ASN A 189 -10.43 23.66 26.91
C ASN A 189 -10.90 23.44 25.47
N ILE A 190 -12.13 22.95 25.30
CA ILE A 190 -12.74 22.79 23.97
C ILE A 190 -13.02 24.16 23.38
N LEU A 191 -12.62 24.37 22.13
CA LEU A 191 -12.90 25.58 21.35
C LEU A 191 -14.10 25.34 20.42
N ASN A 192 -13.96 24.41 19.49
CA ASN A 192 -14.98 24.10 18.50
C ASN A 192 -15.24 22.60 18.41
N THR A 193 -16.39 22.23 17.85
CA THR A 193 -16.79 20.84 17.63
C THR A 193 -17.41 20.67 16.24
N ILE A 194 -16.94 19.69 15.49
CA ILE A 194 -17.54 19.18 14.28
C ILE A 194 -18.16 17.82 14.62
N SER A 195 -19.44 17.62 14.30
CA SER A 195 -20.12 16.34 14.45
C SER A 195 -20.83 16.01 13.15
N THR A 196 -20.46 14.89 12.53
CA THR A 196 -21.03 14.47 11.26
C THR A 196 -21.13 12.95 11.19
N THR A 197 -21.97 12.47 10.28
CA THR A 197 -22.27 11.07 10.11
C THR A 197 -22.36 10.75 8.64
N PHE A 198 -21.81 9.61 8.24
CA PHE A 198 -21.91 9.13 6.87
C PHE A 198 -22.22 7.63 6.85
N THR A 199 -22.90 7.20 5.79
CA THR A 199 -23.27 5.81 5.58
C THR A 199 -22.40 5.23 4.46
N PRO A 200 -21.51 4.27 4.74
CA PRO A 200 -20.71 3.60 3.73
C PRO A 200 -21.52 2.50 3.03
N ALA A 201 -21.05 2.07 1.86
CA ALA A 201 -21.41 0.75 1.36
C ALA A 201 -20.70 -0.33 2.19
N ALA A 202 -21.36 -1.48 2.39
CA ALA A 202 -20.79 -2.57 3.18
C ALA A 202 -19.46 -3.03 2.58
N TYR A 203 -18.44 -3.20 3.44
CA TYR A 203 -17.09 -3.66 3.07
C TYR A 203 -16.28 -2.72 2.16
N THR A 204 -16.82 -1.55 1.82
CA THR A 204 -16.08 -0.52 1.11
C THR A 204 -15.27 0.29 2.11
N LEU A 205 -13.94 0.16 2.07
CA LEU A 205 -13.03 0.94 2.91
C LEU A 205 -13.28 2.43 2.69
N GLN A 206 -13.32 3.20 3.78
CA GLN A 206 -13.48 4.65 3.73
C GLN A 206 -12.13 5.29 4.07
N LEU A 207 -11.58 6.08 3.15
CA LEU A 207 -10.45 6.94 3.45
C LEU A 207 -11.00 8.25 4.01
N ILE A 208 -10.65 8.59 5.26
CA ILE A 208 -11.12 9.81 5.92
C ILE A 208 -9.95 10.80 5.96
N ASN A 209 -10.17 12.02 5.48
CA ASN A 209 -9.19 13.08 5.55
C ASN A 209 -9.43 13.93 6.80
N ILE A 210 -8.49 13.87 7.72
CA ILE A 210 -8.51 14.56 9.00
C ILE A 210 -7.53 15.73 9.04
N ALA A 211 -7.11 16.24 7.87
CA ALA A 211 -6.15 17.34 7.79
C ALA A 211 -6.75 18.66 8.29
N PRO A 212 -5.94 19.54 8.90
CA PRO A 212 -6.35 20.86 9.35
C PRO A 212 -7.10 21.70 8.30
N ALA A 213 -6.60 21.76 7.06
CA ALA A 213 -7.24 22.57 6.02
C ALA A 213 -8.65 22.05 5.66
N VAL A 214 -8.86 20.73 5.67
CA VAL A 214 -10.18 20.11 5.41
C VAL A 214 -11.15 20.43 6.53
N LEU A 215 -10.71 20.38 7.78
CA LEU A 215 -11.55 20.69 8.94
C LEU A 215 -11.93 22.17 8.98
N SER A 216 -11.00 23.06 8.68
CA SER A 216 -11.26 24.50 8.56
C SER A 216 -12.15 24.86 7.36
N ASN A 217 -12.09 24.08 6.27
CA ASN A 217 -13.03 24.20 5.16
C ASN A 217 -14.44 23.70 5.52
N TYR A 218 -14.54 22.67 6.36
CA TYR A 218 -15.81 22.13 6.84
C TYR A 218 -16.50 23.06 7.85
N ALA A 219 -15.73 23.67 8.74
CA ALA A 219 -16.19 24.66 9.71
C ALA A 219 -15.19 25.81 9.83
N THR A 220 -15.59 26.98 9.31
CA THR A 220 -14.75 28.19 9.36
C THR A 220 -14.35 28.53 10.78
N GLY A 221 -13.06 28.81 11.01
CA GLY A 221 -12.50 29.15 12.32
C GLY A 221 -12.36 27.96 13.28
N PHE A 222 -12.52 26.71 12.81
CA PHE A 222 -12.44 25.52 13.66
C PHE A 222 -11.14 25.44 14.48
N LEU A 223 -10.02 25.86 13.90
CA LEU A 223 -8.68 25.79 14.50
C LEU A 223 -8.16 27.12 15.06
N ASP A 224 -8.99 28.17 15.10
CA ASP A 224 -8.54 29.49 15.58
C ASP A 224 -8.18 29.41 17.08
N GLY A 225 -6.88 29.61 17.37
CA GLY A 225 -6.34 29.49 18.73
C GLY A 225 -6.19 28.05 19.24
N ALA A 226 -6.36 27.04 18.39
CA ALA A 226 -6.20 25.64 18.77
C ALA A 226 -4.72 25.25 18.86
N ALA A 227 -4.36 24.46 19.88
CA ALA A 227 -3.05 23.82 20.00
C ALA A 227 -3.08 22.37 19.49
N TYR A 228 -4.23 21.70 19.60
CA TYR A 228 -4.46 20.35 19.10
C TYR A 228 -5.94 20.12 18.86
N TYR A 229 -6.27 19.03 18.16
CA TYR A 229 -7.64 18.55 18.04
C TYR A 229 -7.71 17.04 18.21
N THR A 230 -8.86 16.53 18.64
CA THR A 230 -9.14 15.09 18.66
C THR A 230 -10.14 14.73 17.58
N VAL A 231 -9.92 13.57 16.94
CA VAL A 231 -10.76 12.98 15.92
C VAL A 231 -11.24 11.64 16.47
N LYS A 232 -12.55 11.53 16.69
CA LYS A 232 -13.21 10.30 17.11
C LYS A 232 -14.07 9.75 15.98
N ILE A 233 -13.73 8.55 15.51
CA ILE A 233 -14.50 7.80 14.53
C ILE A 233 -15.10 6.59 15.25
N ASN A 234 -16.41 6.63 15.50
CA ASN A 234 -17.10 5.69 16.37
C ASN A 234 -16.37 5.52 17.72
N ASN A 235 -15.68 4.40 17.92
CA ASN A 235 -14.99 4.06 19.18
C ASN A 235 -13.47 4.30 19.15
N SER A 236 -12.90 4.74 18.02
CA SER A 236 -11.48 5.05 17.87
C SER A 236 -11.26 6.55 17.99
N GLU A 237 -10.33 6.99 18.86
CA GLU A 237 -10.00 8.40 19.04
C GLU A 237 -8.49 8.63 18.82
N TYR A 238 -8.17 9.70 18.11
CA TYR A 238 -6.80 10.14 17.82
C TYR A 238 -6.66 11.62 18.10
N ARG A 239 -5.50 12.03 18.59
CA ARG A 239 -5.10 13.41 18.84
C ARG A 239 -4.07 13.86 17.81
N LEU A 240 -4.30 15.03 17.23
CA LEU A 240 -3.39 15.66 16.29
C LEU A 240 -2.89 16.97 16.89
N ASN A 241 -1.60 17.02 17.17
CA ASN A 241 -0.93 18.20 17.71
C ASN A 241 -0.57 19.14 16.56
N LEU A 242 -1.07 20.37 16.59
CA LEU A 242 -0.82 21.34 15.54
C LEU A 242 0.61 21.86 15.65
N VAL A 243 1.30 21.86 14.51
CA VAL A 243 2.63 22.46 14.35
C VAL A 243 2.49 23.64 13.40
N CYS A 244 2.67 24.85 13.92
CA CYS A 244 2.44 26.09 13.17
C CYS A 244 3.68 26.62 12.44
N GLU A 245 4.88 26.27 12.92
CA GLU A 245 6.13 26.76 12.33
C GLU A 245 7.15 25.63 12.24
N THR A 246 7.51 25.25 11.01
CA THR A 246 8.58 24.30 10.75
C THR A 246 9.80 25.05 10.21
N ARG A 247 10.91 25.00 10.95
CA ARG A 247 12.21 25.54 10.49
C ARG A 247 12.67 24.93 9.15
N TYR A 248 12.23 23.71 8.87
CA TYR A 248 12.56 22.96 7.66
C TYR A 248 11.32 22.79 6.79
N THR A 249 11.54 22.57 5.49
CA THR A 249 10.47 22.18 4.57
C THR A 249 9.82 20.89 5.04
N ASN A 250 8.50 20.91 5.18
CA ASN A 250 7.71 19.74 5.52
C ASN A 250 7.40 18.92 4.27
N TYR A 251 7.60 17.61 4.36
CA TYR A 251 7.21 16.65 3.35
C TYR A 251 6.17 15.69 3.92
N ALA A 252 4.95 15.75 3.41
CA ALA A 252 3.92 14.76 3.72
C ALA A 252 4.12 13.52 2.83
N ILE A 253 4.19 12.36 3.49
CA ILE A 253 4.26 11.05 2.84
C ILE A 253 2.93 10.34 3.06
N HIS A 254 2.36 9.82 1.98
CA HIS A 254 1.17 8.97 1.99
C HIS A 254 1.55 7.55 1.61
N PHE A 255 1.10 6.57 2.36
CA PHE A 255 1.52 5.19 2.14
C PHE A 255 0.39 4.20 2.38
N LEU A 256 0.42 3.09 1.64
CA LEU A 256 -0.49 1.97 1.87
C LEU A 256 -0.04 1.18 3.09
N ASN A 257 -0.87 1.17 4.13
CA ASN A 257 -0.56 0.49 5.36
C ASN A 257 -0.78 -1.03 5.26
N LYS A 258 -0.42 -1.75 6.32
CA LYS A 258 -0.51 -3.21 6.37
C LYS A 258 -1.92 -3.76 6.12
N PHE A 259 -2.93 -2.99 6.48
CA PHE A 259 -4.34 -3.40 6.44
C PHE A 259 -5.03 -3.07 5.11
N GLY A 260 -4.33 -2.44 4.16
CA GLY A 260 -4.87 -2.10 2.85
C GLY A 260 -5.48 -0.69 2.73
N GLY A 261 -5.26 0.18 3.72
CA GLY A 261 -5.70 1.58 3.68
C GLY A 261 -4.55 2.57 3.62
N PHE A 262 -4.78 3.75 3.04
CA PHE A 262 -3.76 4.80 2.99
C PHE A 262 -3.68 5.60 4.29
N GLU A 263 -2.48 5.91 4.72
CA GLU A 263 -2.17 6.76 5.88
C GLU A 263 -1.20 7.88 5.50
N SER A 264 -1.12 8.93 6.32
CA SER A 264 -0.20 10.05 6.11
C SER A 264 0.75 10.26 7.29
N ARG A 265 2.01 10.59 7.01
CA ARG A 265 2.98 11.11 7.99
C ARG A 265 3.82 12.23 7.40
N ASN A 266 3.96 13.30 8.18
CA ASN A 266 4.82 14.43 7.86
C ASN A 266 6.26 14.20 8.30
N PHE A 267 7.22 14.63 7.49
CA PHE A 267 8.64 14.69 7.79
C PHE A 267 9.07 16.15 7.79
N ASN A 268 9.20 16.73 8.98
CA ASN A 268 9.34 18.16 9.21
C ASN A 268 10.72 18.59 9.71
N LYS A 269 11.71 17.67 9.67
CA LYS A 269 13.11 17.99 9.99
C LYS A 269 13.94 18.05 8.71
N LEU A 270 15.23 18.36 8.88
CA LEU A 270 16.19 18.55 7.79
C LEU A 270 16.02 17.50 6.68
N SER A 271 15.75 17.93 5.47
CA SER A 271 15.78 17.09 4.28
C SER A 271 17.03 17.37 3.44
N ARG A 272 17.45 16.41 2.62
CA ARG A 272 18.55 16.57 1.67
C ARG A 272 18.16 15.98 0.32
N LYS A 273 18.12 16.83 -0.71
CA LYS A 273 17.94 16.39 -2.10
C LYS A 273 19.30 15.98 -2.69
N ASN A 274 19.36 14.78 -3.23
CA ASN A 274 20.53 14.21 -3.88
C ASN A 274 20.21 13.94 -5.35
N ILE A 275 21.16 14.18 -6.24
CA ILE A 275 21.01 13.92 -7.68
C ILE A 275 22.06 12.88 -8.07
N ALA A 276 21.60 11.71 -8.50
CA ALA A 276 22.47 10.66 -9.04
C ALA A 276 22.60 10.87 -10.55
N ILE A 277 23.82 11.06 -11.07
CA ILE A 277 24.06 11.36 -12.48
C ILE A 277 24.86 10.22 -13.12
N THR A 278 24.33 9.68 -14.21
CA THR A 278 25.00 8.69 -15.05
C THR A 278 25.38 9.34 -16.39
N LYS A 279 26.64 9.24 -16.79
CA LYS A 279 27.14 9.82 -18.05
C LYS A 279 27.67 8.73 -18.96
N THR A 280 27.24 8.74 -20.21
CA THR A 280 27.76 7.86 -21.26
C THR A 280 28.46 8.70 -22.31
N GLY A 281 29.71 8.35 -22.60
CA GLY A 281 30.55 9.07 -23.54
C GLY A 281 31.30 8.14 -24.48
N TYR A 282 31.95 8.75 -25.46
CA TYR A 282 32.81 8.09 -26.43
C TYR A 282 34.15 8.81 -26.53
N GLY A 283 35.19 8.03 -26.81
CA GLY A 283 36.52 8.54 -27.09
C GLY A 283 36.65 8.94 -28.56
N ARG A 284 37.38 10.02 -28.83
CA ARG A 284 37.86 10.40 -30.15
C ARG A 284 39.34 10.78 -30.06
N LEU A 285 40.04 10.70 -31.18
CA LEU A 285 41.45 11.09 -31.27
C LEU A 285 41.61 12.58 -30.91
N SER A 286 42.75 12.95 -30.34
CA SER A 286 43.06 14.33 -29.93
C SER A 286 43.40 15.25 -31.11
N TYR A 287 43.35 14.73 -32.33
CA TYR A 287 43.70 15.45 -33.54
C TYR A 287 42.71 15.14 -34.65
N ASP A 288 42.48 16.13 -35.51
CA ASP A 288 41.79 15.97 -36.78
C ASP A 288 42.81 16.18 -37.92
N ILE A 289 42.58 15.53 -39.05
CA ILE A 289 43.43 15.67 -40.24
C ILE A 289 42.72 16.59 -41.23
N GLY A 290 43.35 17.72 -41.56
CA GLY A 290 42.87 18.66 -42.56
C GLY A 290 42.89 18.07 -43.97
N THR A 291 42.18 18.68 -44.91
CA THR A 291 42.14 18.25 -46.33
C THR A 291 43.51 18.29 -47.02
N ASP A 292 44.47 19.02 -46.46
CA ASP A 292 45.87 19.14 -46.88
C ASP A 292 46.80 18.13 -46.17
N GLY A 293 46.27 17.26 -45.31
CA GLY A 293 47.04 16.31 -44.52
C GLY A 293 47.67 16.88 -43.24
N SER A 294 47.40 18.15 -42.90
CA SER A 294 47.89 18.76 -41.66
C SER A 294 47.22 18.14 -40.43
N VAL A 295 48.01 17.84 -39.40
CA VAL A 295 47.51 17.31 -38.12
C VAL A 295 47.18 18.50 -37.20
N ASN A 296 45.91 18.67 -36.87
CA ASN A 296 45.42 19.78 -36.07
C ASN A 296 44.93 19.27 -34.72
N TYR A 297 45.51 19.80 -33.63
CA TYR A 297 45.13 19.45 -32.26
C TYR A 297 44.13 20.45 -31.65
N TYR A 298 43.98 21.62 -32.27
CA TYR A 298 43.12 22.71 -31.84
C TYR A 298 42.61 23.51 -33.04
N ASN A 299 41.47 24.18 -32.88
CA ASN A 299 40.89 25.05 -33.92
C ASN A 299 41.60 26.42 -34.00
N ALA A 300 41.27 27.23 -35.01
CA ALA A 300 41.89 28.55 -35.22
C ALA A 300 41.76 29.54 -34.03
N ASN A 301 40.83 29.27 -33.10
CA ASN A 301 40.63 30.06 -31.88
C ASN A 301 41.30 29.43 -30.65
N GLY A 302 42.19 28.46 -30.83
CA GLY A 302 42.97 27.82 -29.76
C GLY A 302 42.21 26.78 -28.93
N VAL A 303 41.02 26.34 -29.35
CA VAL A 303 40.24 25.31 -28.64
C VAL A 303 40.72 23.93 -29.05
N TYR A 304 41.30 23.19 -28.10
CA TYR A 304 41.78 21.82 -28.33
C TYR A 304 40.64 20.85 -28.62
N ASN A 305 40.94 19.85 -29.45
CA ASN A 305 40.03 18.77 -29.76
C ASN A 305 39.77 17.92 -28.52
N GLN A 306 38.52 17.96 -28.05
CA GLN A 306 38.06 17.13 -26.94
C GLN A 306 38.33 15.64 -27.23
N THR A 307 38.96 14.89 -26.34
CA THR A 307 39.24 13.46 -26.55
C THR A 307 38.16 12.55 -26.00
N ASN A 308 37.44 12.99 -24.98
CA ASN A 308 36.30 12.27 -24.41
C ASN A 308 35.06 13.16 -24.47
N SER A 309 34.08 12.76 -25.27
CA SER A 309 32.81 13.47 -25.43
C SER A 309 31.69 12.70 -24.76
N VAL A 310 30.93 13.37 -23.88
CA VAL A 310 29.70 12.82 -23.30
C VAL A 310 28.57 13.06 -24.30
N TYR A 311 27.95 11.99 -24.80
CA TYR A 311 26.83 12.10 -25.74
C TYR A 311 25.47 12.11 -25.03
N ALA A 312 25.38 11.39 -23.91
CA ALA A 312 24.18 11.32 -23.09
C ALA A 312 24.55 11.41 -21.61
N SER A 313 23.78 12.19 -20.88
CA SER A 313 23.85 12.24 -19.43
C SER A 313 22.42 12.17 -18.90
N GLN A 314 22.22 11.37 -17.87
CA GLN A 314 20.94 11.09 -17.26
C GLN A 314 21.05 11.35 -15.77
N PHE A 315 19.97 11.80 -15.15
CA PHE A 315 19.92 11.95 -13.71
C PHE A 315 18.62 11.44 -13.09
N THR A 316 18.75 10.96 -11.85
CA THR A 316 17.65 10.54 -10.99
C THR A 316 17.72 11.35 -9.70
N GLU A 317 16.57 11.78 -9.20
CA GLU A 317 16.47 12.51 -7.95
C GLU A 317 16.19 11.57 -6.78
N LYS A 318 16.87 11.80 -5.67
CA LYS A 318 16.67 11.12 -4.39
C LYS A 318 16.46 12.14 -3.29
N LEU A 319 15.73 11.77 -2.24
CA LEU A 319 15.48 12.65 -1.11
C LEU A 319 15.68 11.88 0.19
N THR A 320 16.51 12.42 1.07
CA THR A 320 16.64 11.95 2.45
C THR A 320 15.74 12.82 3.32
N LEU A 321 14.80 12.19 4.01
CA LEU A 321 13.82 12.81 4.90
C LEU A 321 14.15 12.46 6.36
N ASN A 322 13.90 13.39 7.27
CA ASN A 322 14.07 13.16 8.71
C ASN A 322 12.80 13.50 9.47
N SER A 323 12.40 12.59 10.36
CA SER A 323 11.32 12.84 11.32
C SER A 323 11.83 13.62 12.53
N ASP A 324 10.90 14.07 13.36
CA ASP A 324 11.23 14.41 14.75
C ASP A 324 11.61 13.16 15.56
N ILE A 325 11.95 13.34 16.83
CA ILE A 325 12.07 12.26 17.80
C ILE A 325 10.77 11.46 17.81
N LEU A 326 10.89 10.14 17.72
CA LEU A 326 9.76 9.23 17.66
C LEU A 326 9.61 8.44 18.96
N THR A 327 8.36 8.10 19.26
CA THR A 327 8.01 7.12 20.31
C THR A 327 8.11 5.68 19.79
N ASP A 328 8.17 4.70 20.72
CA ASP A 328 8.19 3.26 20.39
C ASP A 328 6.96 2.83 19.55
N GLU A 329 5.79 3.43 19.82
CA GLU A 329 4.57 3.19 19.04
C GLU A 329 4.67 3.79 17.62
N GLU A 330 5.29 4.97 17.48
CA GLU A 330 5.53 5.57 16.15
C GLU A 330 6.50 4.73 15.33
N TYR A 331 7.57 4.19 15.92
CA TYR A 331 8.46 3.25 15.21
C TYR A 331 7.71 2.02 14.73
N THR A 332 6.85 1.46 15.57
CA THR A 332 6.02 0.30 15.20
C THR A 332 5.04 0.62 14.07
N TRP A 333 4.46 1.81 14.07
CA TRP A 333 3.58 2.28 13.02
C TRP A 333 4.33 2.51 11.70
N LEU A 334 5.46 3.22 11.74
CA LEU A 334 6.23 3.61 10.55
C LEU A 334 7.01 2.45 9.91
N ALA A 335 7.15 1.30 10.59
CA ALA A 335 7.56 0.06 9.95
C ALA A 335 6.68 -0.29 8.73
N GLN A 336 5.39 0.07 8.77
CA GLN A 336 4.46 -0.16 7.65
C GLN A 336 4.71 0.77 6.47
N LEU A 337 5.20 2.00 6.72
CA LEU A 337 5.62 2.92 5.66
C LEU A 337 6.83 2.37 4.93
N VAL A 338 7.83 1.86 5.66
CA VAL A 338 9.07 1.32 5.06
C VAL A 338 8.79 0.05 4.25
N ALA A 339 7.86 -0.80 4.71
CA ALA A 339 7.44 -2.01 4.00
C ALA A 339 6.34 -1.76 2.95
N SER A 340 5.88 -0.52 2.74
CA SER A 340 4.74 -0.23 1.89
C SER A 340 5.08 -0.43 0.40
N PRO A 341 4.24 -1.13 -0.38
CA PRO A 341 4.42 -1.23 -1.83
C PRO A 341 4.00 0.04 -2.59
N MET A 342 3.23 0.94 -1.95
CA MET A 342 2.76 2.18 -2.55
C MET A 342 3.06 3.35 -1.62
N VAL A 343 3.90 4.28 -2.07
CA VAL A 343 4.27 5.47 -1.33
C VAL A 343 4.23 6.67 -2.27
N TYR A 344 3.64 7.76 -1.79
CA TYR A 344 3.55 9.02 -2.49
C TYR A 344 4.09 10.14 -1.61
N LEU A 345 4.94 10.98 -2.20
CA LEU A 345 5.35 12.24 -1.60
C LEU A 345 4.47 13.36 -2.12
N GLN A 346 3.89 14.15 -1.22
CA GLN A 346 3.09 15.31 -1.59
C GLN A 346 3.97 16.53 -1.90
N GLN A 347 3.69 17.21 -3.01
CA GLN A 347 4.21 18.53 -3.34
C GLN A 347 3.08 19.43 -3.83
N GLY A 348 2.61 20.33 -2.96
CA GLY A 348 1.40 21.11 -3.23
C GLY A 348 0.19 20.18 -3.37
N GLU A 349 -0.46 20.23 -4.54
CA GLU A 349 -1.62 19.38 -4.88
C GLU A 349 -1.21 18.08 -5.61
N TYR A 350 0.08 17.89 -5.90
CA TYR A 350 0.59 16.74 -6.63
C TYR A 350 1.06 15.64 -5.69
N PHE A 351 0.85 14.39 -6.11
CA PHE A 351 1.32 13.19 -5.43
C PHE A 351 2.35 12.48 -6.31
N LEU A 352 3.62 12.58 -5.93
CA LEU A 352 4.72 11.99 -6.67
C LEU A 352 4.97 10.56 -6.16
N PRO A 353 4.82 9.52 -6.99
CA PRO A 353 5.12 8.15 -6.57
C PRO A 353 6.62 8.02 -6.27
N CYS A 354 6.94 7.40 -5.15
CA CYS A 354 8.31 7.13 -4.75
C CYS A 354 8.45 5.75 -4.12
N THR A 355 9.68 5.28 -4.05
CA THR A 355 10.04 4.01 -3.39
C THR A 355 10.94 4.29 -2.20
N ILE A 356 10.78 3.51 -1.14
CA ILE A 356 11.71 3.52 -0.01
C ILE A 356 12.91 2.67 -0.39
N SER A 357 14.10 3.28 -0.36
CA SER A 357 15.36 2.63 -0.72
C SER A 357 16.02 1.87 0.43
N ASP A 358 15.56 2.09 1.66
CA ASP A 358 16.06 1.41 2.85
C ASP A 358 15.56 -0.05 2.86
N ASN A 359 16.49 -1.01 2.78
CA ASN A 359 16.15 -2.44 2.71
C ASN A 359 15.93 -3.09 4.08
N ASN A 360 16.33 -2.41 5.16
CA ASN A 360 16.25 -2.92 6.53
C ASN A 360 15.61 -1.86 7.42
N TYR A 361 14.73 -2.29 8.33
CA TYR A 361 14.12 -1.44 9.34
C TYR A 361 14.30 -2.06 10.72
N GLU A 362 14.88 -1.31 11.64
CA GLU A 362 15.06 -1.71 13.03
C GLU A 362 14.04 -1.01 13.90
N LEU A 363 13.26 -1.81 14.65
CA LEU A 363 12.33 -1.30 15.65
C LEU A 363 13.14 -0.85 16.87
N ARG A 364 13.29 0.46 17.03
CA ARG A 364 13.97 1.06 18.17
C ARG A 364 13.05 1.19 19.37
N GLN A 365 13.63 1.06 20.55
CA GLN A 365 12.93 1.24 21.81
C GLN A 365 13.64 2.26 22.67
N THR A 366 12.87 3.18 23.27
CA THR A 366 13.42 4.27 24.09
C THR A 366 14.28 3.75 25.25
N LEU A 367 13.98 2.56 25.78
CA LEU A 367 14.74 1.92 26.86
C LEU A 367 16.16 1.50 26.45
N ASN A 368 16.36 1.05 25.21
CA ASN A 368 17.64 0.52 24.73
C ASN A 368 18.40 1.57 23.92
N ASP A 369 17.70 2.29 23.03
CA ASP A 369 18.26 3.15 22.00
C ASP A 369 18.23 4.64 22.36
N LYS A 370 17.56 4.98 23.48
CA LYS A 370 17.23 6.36 23.88
C LYS A 370 16.32 7.03 22.85
N LEU A 371 16.23 8.36 22.89
CA LEU A 371 15.41 9.14 21.97
C LEU A 371 16.09 9.22 20.60
N THR A 372 15.45 8.64 19.58
CA THR A 372 15.97 8.63 18.21
C THR A 372 14.95 9.17 17.22
N ASN A 373 15.46 9.67 16.09
CA ASN A 373 14.66 10.04 14.93
C ASN A 373 14.71 8.95 13.85
N LEU A 374 13.77 8.99 12.92
CA LEU A 374 13.78 8.18 11.71
C LEU A 374 14.35 9.00 10.55
N THR A 375 15.37 8.46 9.90
CA THR A 375 15.86 8.92 8.60
C THR A 375 15.34 7.97 7.53
N LEU A 376 14.71 8.52 6.49
CA LEU A 376 14.11 7.76 5.40
C LEU A 376 14.70 8.21 4.07
N ASN A 377 15.17 7.26 3.26
CA ASN A 377 15.71 7.54 1.94
C ASN A 377 14.69 7.14 0.87
N ILE A 378 14.21 8.11 0.12
CA ILE A 378 13.27 7.88 -0.98
C ILE A 378 13.90 8.14 -2.34
N GLU A 379 13.45 7.37 -3.33
CA GLU A 379 13.84 7.47 -4.72
C GLU A 379 12.60 7.60 -5.61
N PHE A 380 12.62 8.59 -6.51
CA PHE A 380 11.59 8.76 -7.52
C PHE A 380 11.87 7.82 -8.70
N GLY A 381 10.82 7.24 -9.28
CA GLY A 381 10.96 6.28 -10.39
C GLY A 381 11.41 6.90 -11.71
N GLU A 382 11.36 8.23 -11.83
CA GLU A 382 11.66 8.94 -13.07
C GLU A 382 13.16 9.18 -13.25
N THR A 383 13.63 9.00 -14.49
CA THR A 383 14.98 9.36 -14.91
C THR A 383 14.89 10.42 -15.99
N PHE A 384 15.63 11.51 -15.82
CA PHE A 384 15.63 12.63 -16.74
C PHE A 384 16.90 12.64 -17.58
N ASN A 385 16.74 12.86 -18.89
CA ASN A 385 17.88 13.12 -19.77
C ASN A 385 18.29 14.58 -19.63
N THR A 386 19.58 14.84 -19.50
CA THR A 386 20.13 16.18 -19.74
C THR A 386 20.21 16.43 -21.24
N GLN A 387 20.61 17.63 -21.65
CA GLN A 387 20.84 17.95 -23.06
C GLN A 387 21.77 16.91 -23.73
N TYR A 388 21.30 16.34 -24.83
CA TYR A 388 22.10 15.47 -25.70
C TYR A 388 23.11 16.30 -26.50
N ARG A 389 24.28 15.71 -26.77
CA ARG A 389 25.35 16.37 -27.51
C ARG A 389 25.90 15.48 -28.62
#